data_AF-A0A564UTD7-F1
#
_entry.id   AF-A0A564UTD7-F1
#
_cell.length_a   1.000
_cell.length_b   1.000
_cell.length_c   1.000
_cell.angle_alpha   90.00
_cell.angle_beta   90.00
_cell.angle_gamma   90.00
#
_symmetry.space_group_name_H-M   'P 1'
#
loop_
_entity.id
_entity.type
_entity.pdbx_description
1 polymer ?
#
loop_
_entity_poly.entity_id
_entity_poly.type
_entity_poly.pdbx_seq_one_letter_code
_entity_poly.pdbx_strand_id
1 'polypeptide(L)'
;MNEPQYEIVSFFPENFFNKDVNEPFTKKIINSVLDVKEWRKGDPNQFEPDYFGDDIPFEFTLASDSKKKNNFIQKMIKGKFYSEDLEQEVFSYIRERIKDKAERNYSVENVHLCVLCLLNMFNWVSDEYGSVSHWMIDIPRQNFFNEIKNRYIETQIFNNIFIIFPDMCGKWWVFDVLTNYKKAVSLTVEEIKSQRFPFVFEKQIYEEYMKY
;
A
#
# COMPACT_ATOMS: atom_id res chain seq x y z
N MET A 1 18.84 -19.60 22.47
CA MET A 1 19.16 -18.77 21.30
C MET A 1 18.32 -17.51 21.45
N ASN A 2 18.94 -16.33 21.52
CA ASN A 2 18.17 -15.10 21.38
C ASN A 2 17.72 -15.04 19.92
N GLU A 3 16.42 -14.90 19.70
CA GLU A 3 15.90 -14.66 18.35
C GLU A 3 16.59 -13.42 17.79
N PRO A 4 17.02 -13.44 16.51
CA PRO A 4 17.55 -12.24 15.89
C PRO A 4 16.47 -11.16 15.90
N GLN A 5 16.71 -10.10 16.67
CA GLN A 5 15.85 -8.93 16.69
C GLN A 5 16.26 -8.01 15.56
N TYR A 6 15.42 -7.95 14.52
CA TYR A 6 15.54 -6.95 13.48
C TYR A 6 14.85 -5.67 13.97
N GLU A 7 15.58 -4.56 13.98
CA GLU A 7 15.03 -3.25 14.31
C GLU A 7 14.55 -2.59 13.00
N ILE A 8 13.30 -2.13 12.98
CA ILE A 8 12.73 -1.43 11.82
C ILE A 8 12.80 0.07 12.06
N VAL A 9 13.42 0.78 11.13
CA VAL A 9 13.37 2.23 11.01
C VAL A 9 12.24 2.59 10.07
N SER A 10 11.24 3.31 10.56
CA SER A 10 10.16 3.84 9.74
C SER A 10 10.05 5.34 9.91
N PHE A 11 9.73 6.01 8.82
CA PHE A 11 9.48 7.44 8.79
C PHE A 11 8.18 7.71 8.04
N PHE A 12 7.36 8.58 8.60
CA PHE A 12 6.17 9.12 7.96
C PHE A 12 6.25 10.65 8.05
N PRO A 13 6.06 11.38 6.94
CA PRO A 13 5.97 12.83 6.96
C PRO A 13 4.94 13.34 7.97
N GLU A 14 5.10 14.57 8.43
CA GLU A 14 4.10 15.21 9.29
C GLU A 14 2.73 15.17 8.59
N ASN A 15 1.69 14.81 9.35
CA ASN A 15 0.32 14.70 8.84
C ASN A 15 0.14 13.72 7.68
N PHE A 16 1.05 12.76 7.45
CA PHE A 16 0.98 11.80 6.36
C PHE A 16 -0.36 11.05 6.25
N PHE A 17 -1.01 10.79 7.39
CA PHE A 17 -2.30 10.10 7.45
C PHE A 17 -3.49 10.96 6.96
N ASN A 18 -3.28 12.26 6.76
CA ASN A 18 -4.25 13.12 6.09
C ASN A 18 -4.23 12.81 4.59
N LYS A 19 -5.43 12.71 4.00
CA LYS A 19 -5.63 12.33 2.61
C LYS A 19 -4.79 13.19 1.64
N ASP A 20 -4.83 14.51 1.79
CA ASP A 20 -4.06 15.42 0.92
C ASP A 20 -2.53 15.26 1.01
N VAL A 21 -2.01 14.57 2.02
CA VAL A 21 -0.56 14.30 2.20
C VAL A 21 -0.17 12.92 1.69
N ASN A 22 -0.97 11.87 1.93
CA ASN A 22 -0.64 10.53 1.40
C ASN A 22 -1.00 10.34 -0.07
N GLU A 23 -2.00 11.03 -0.62
CA GLU A 23 -2.38 10.87 -2.02
C GLU A 23 -1.26 11.22 -3.02
N PRO A 24 -0.52 12.34 -2.87
CA PRO A 24 0.63 12.62 -3.73
C PRO A 24 1.67 11.49 -3.74
N PHE A 25 1.85 10.83 -2.59
CA PHE A 25 2.74 9.69 -2.47
C PHE A 25 2.17 8.46 -3.20
N THR A 26 0.92 8.08 -2.93
CA THR A 26 0.23 6.98 -3.62
C THR A 26 0.27 7.16 -5.14
N LYS A 27 -0.05 8.37 -5.61
CA LYS A 27 0.00 8.76 -7.03
C LYS A 27 1.41 8.58 -7.59
N LYS A 28 2.46 9.05 -6.92
CA LYS A 28 3.85 8.89 -7.35
C LYS A 28 4.20 7.41 -7.54
N ILE A 29 3.84 6.58 -6.57
CA ILE A 29 4.11 5.14 -6.61
C ILE A 29 3.38 4.48 -7.78
N ILE A 30 2.07 4.72 -7.96
CA ILE A 30 1.30 4.18 -9.08
C ILE A 30 1.84 4.67 -10.43
N ASN A 31 2.21 5.95 -10.54
CA ASN A 31 2.75 6.52 -11.77
C ASN A 31 4.04 5.81 -12.24
N SER A 32 4.89 5.38 -11.30
CA SER A 32 6.12 4.66 -11.62
C SER A 32 5.88 3.25 -12.21
N VAL A 33 4.66 2.74 -12.07
CA VAL A 33 4.23 1.43 -12.58
C VAL A 33 3.47 1.56 -13.88
N LEU A 34 2.54 2.52 -13.97
CA LEU A 34 1.61 2.64 -15.09
C LEU A 34 2.04 3.62 -16.19
N ASP A 35 3.09 4.42 -15.98
CA ASP A 35 3.60 5.43 -16.94
C ASP A 35 2.54 6.42 -17.43
N VAL A 36 1.67 6.85 -16.51
CA VAL A 36 0.62 7.84 -16.79
C VAL A 36 1.26 9.21 -17.04
N LYS A 37 0.83 9.88 -18.10
CA LYS A 37 1.42 11.17 -18.53
C LYS A 37 0.75 12.35 -17.84
N GLU A 38 -0.57 12.35 -17.82
CA GLU A 38 -1.36 13.46 -17.29
C GLU A 38 -2.27 12.99 -16.17
N TRP A 39 -2.33 13.81 -15.11
CA TRP A 39 -3.18 13.54 -13.96
C TRP A 39 -4.05 14.74 -13.65
N ARG A 40 -5.34 14.50 -13.49
CA ARG A 40 -6.33 15.45 -13.01
C ARG A 40 -6.89 14.98 -11.67
N LYS A 41 -7.08 15.90 -10.71
CA LYS A 41 -7.82 15.60 -9.48
C LYS A 41 -9.32 15.55 -9.81
N GLY A 42 -10.02 14.55 -9.32
CA GLY A 42 -11.47 14.47 -9.47
C GLY A 42 -12.20 15.48 -8.59
N ASP A 43 -13.46 15.75 -8.92
CA ASP A 43 -14.38 16.59 -8.16
C ASP A 43 -15.33 15.75 -7.30
N PRO A 44 -15.17 15.76 -5.96
CA PRO A 44 -16.07 15.05 -5.06
C PRO A 44 -17.54 15.48 -5.16
N ASN A 45 -17.82 16.73 -5.57
CA ASN A 45 -19.21 17.22 -5.73
C ASN A 45 -19.91 16.60 -6.94
N GLN A 46 -19.14 16.05 -7.87
CA GLN A 46 -19.62 15.33 -9.04
C GLN A 46 -19.52 13.82 -8.87
N PHE A 47 -19.25 13.34 -7.65
CA PHE A 47 -19.03 11.93 -7.33
C PHE A 47 -17.92 11.30 -8.19
N GLU A 48 -16.95 12.09 -8.61
CA GLU A 48 -15.78 11.58 -9.30
C GLU A 48 -14.85 10.86 -8.31
N PRO A 49 -14.08 9.86 -8.79
CA PRO A 49 -12.99 9.26 -8.02
C PRO A 49 -11.88 10.28 -7.77
N ASP A 50 -10.98 9.98 -6.83
CA ASP A 50 -9.96 10.94 -6.38
C ASP A 50 -9.10 11.53 -7.51
N TYR A 51 -8.74 10.74 -8.53
CA TYR A 51 -7.95 11.18 -9.67
C TYR A 51 -8.37 10.53 -10.98
N PHE A 52 -8.02 11.18 -12.08
CA PHE A 52 -7.98 10.62 -13.43
C PHE A 52 -6.55 10.67 -13.94
N GLY A 53 -6.03 9.55 -14.43
CA GLY A 53 -4.72 9.42 -15.05
C GLY A 53 -4.86 9.01 -16.50
N ASP A 54 -4.53 9.87 -17.46
CA ASP A 54 -4.82 9.66 -18.89
C ASP A 54 -6.28 9.20 -19.13
N ASP A 55 -7.23 9.92 -18.50
CA ASP A 55 -8.68 9.63 -18.45
C ASP A 55 -9.10 8.32 -17.75
N ILE A 56 -8.16 7.56 -17.18
CA ILE A 56 -8.45 6.37 -16.39
C ILE A 56 -8.77 6.77 -14.95
N PRO A 57 -9.93 6.38 -14.38
CA PRO A 57 -10.34 6.75 -13.03
C PRO A 57 -9.60 5.95 -11.94
N PHE A 58 -9.10 6.65 -10.92
CA PHE A 58 -8.41 6.08 -9.76
C PHE A 58 -8.97 6.61 -8.43
N GLU A 59 -9.41 5.71 -7.56
CA GLU A 59 -9.74 6.00 -6.17
C GLU A 59 -8.58 5.59 -5.26
N PHE A 60 -8.20 6.45 -4.31
CA PHE A 60 -7.15 6.15 -3.35
C PHE A 60 -7.70 5.91 -1.95
N THR A 61 -7.09 4.96 -1.24
CA THR A 61 -7.40 4.71 0.16
C THR A 61 -6.18 4.24 0.92
N LEU A 62 -6.13 4.58 2.20
CA LEU A 62 -5.18 4.03 3.15
C LEU A 62 -5.77 2.77 3.80
N ALA A 63 -5.02 1.69 3.92
CA ALA A 63 -5.40 0.48 4.64
C ALA A 63 -5.45 0.79 6.15
N SER A 64 -6.64 0.70 6.75
CA SER A 64 -6.85 0.92 8.18
C SER A 64 -8.15 0.28 8.66
N ASP A 65 -8.27 0.06 9.97
CA ASP A 65 -9.56 -0.25 10.58
C ASP A 65 -10.50 0.97 10.63
N SER A 66 -11.79 0.69 10.85
CA SER A 66 -12.90 1.63 10.88
C SER A 66 -13.12 2.23 12.26
N LYS A 67 -12.26 1.91 13.23
CA LYS A 67 -12.47 2.32 14.62
C LYS A 67 -12.26 3.83 14.72
N LYS A 68 -13.22 4.50 15.36
CA LYS A 68 -13.15 5.96 15.60
C LYS A 68 -12.04 6.34 16.60
N LYS A 69 -11.70 5.44 17.52
CA LYS A 69 -10.69 5.66 18.57
C LYS A 69 -9.83 4.41 18.72
N ASN A 70 -8.56 4.64 19.06
CA ASN A 70 -7.55 3.60 19.22
C ASN A 70 -7.44 2.67 17.99
N ASN A 71 -7.63 3.25 16.80
CA ASN A 71 -7.42 2.55 15.54
C ASN A 71 -5.95 2.29 15.27
N PHE A 72 -5.70 1.42 14.30
CA PHE A 72 -4.39 1.11 13.74
C PHE A 72 -3.50 2.35 13.57
N ILE A 73 -3.99 3.37 12.87
CA ILE A 73 -3.24 4.60 12.59
C ILE A 73 -2.83 5.34 13.87
N GLN A 74 -3.76 5.49 14.82
CA GLN A 74 -3.46 6.12 16.11
C GLN A 74 -2.46 5.31 16.95
N LYS A 75 -2.49 3.98 16.85
CA LYS A 75 -1.52 3.09 17.52
C LYS A 75 -0.14 3.20 16.88
N MET A 76 -0.05 3.23 15.56
CA MET A 76 1.17 3.45 14.79
C MET A 76 1.85 4.77 15.18
N ILE A 77 1.11 5.89 15.12
CA ILE A 77 1.63 7.23 15.48
C ILE A 77 2.18 7.25 16.91
N LYS A 78 1.56 6.51 17.83
CA LYS A 78 1.97 6.47 19.24
C LYS A 78 3.09 5.46 19.53
N GLY A 79 3.57 4.71 18.54
CA GLY A 79 4.51 3.61 18.75
C GLY A 79 3.94 2.48 19.62
N LYS A 80 2.62 2.30 19.61
CA LYS A 80 1.88 1.30 20.42
C LYS A 80 1.26 0.20 19.57
N PHE A 81 1.59 0.14 18.29
CA PHE A 81 1.15 -0.94 17.43
C PHE A 81 1.94 -2.21 17.77
N TYR A 82 1.20 -3.28 18.02
CA TYR A 82 1.71 -4.63 18.23
C TYR A 82 0.71 -5.57 17.57
N SER A 83 1.22 -6.60 16.90
CA SER A 83 0.41 -7.60 16.23
C SER A 83 0.95 -8.99 16.54
N GLU A 84 0.03 -9.91 16.82
CA GLU A 84 0.33 -11.34 16.96
C GLU A 84 0.30 -12.05 15.60
N ASP A 85 -0.50 -11.54 14.66
CA ASP A 85 -0.64 -12.02 13.29
C ASP A 85 -0.77 -10.82 12.34
N LEU A 86 0.40 -10.31 11.93
CA LEU A 86 0.51 -9.09 11.13
C LEU A 86 -0.20 -9.24 9.78
N GLU A 87 -0.14 -10.42 9.18
CA GLU A 87 -0.69 -10.67 7.85
C GLU A 87 -2.23 -10.67 7.89
N GLN A 88 -2.84 -11.35 8.86
CA GLN A 88 -4.31 -11.33 9.00
C GLN A 88 -4.83 -9.94 9.36
N GLU A 89 -4.10 -9.18 10.18
CA GLU A 89 -4.45 -7.79 10.44
C GLU A 89 -4.41 -6.94 9.17
N VAL A 90 -3.37 -7.08 8.33
CA VAL A 90 -3.29 -6.34 7.06
C VAL A 90 -4.38 -6.75 6.09
N PHE A 91 -4.68 -8.05 5.95
CA PHE A 91 -5.82 -8.49 5.15
C PHE A 91 -7.12 -7.87 5.66
N SER A 92 -7.33 -7.82 6.98
CA SER A 92 -8.50 -7.18 7.56
C SER A 92 -8.60 -5.68 7.21
N TYR A 93 -7.50 -4.93 7.38
CA TYR A 93 -7.45 -3.50 7.05
C TYR A 93 -7.72 -3.24 5.56
N ILE A 94 -7.16 -4.06 4.66
CA ILE A 94 -7.41 -3.96 3.21
C ILE A 94 -8.88 -4.29 2.90
N ARG A 95 -9.40 -5.43 3.39
CA ARG A 95 -10.80 -5.86 3.16
C ARG A 95 -11.79 -4.77 3.55
N GLU A 96 -11.59 -4.19 4.72
CA GLU A 96 -12.50 -3.19 5.26
C GLU A 96 -12.54 -1.94 4.37
N ARG A 97 -11.38 -1.46 3.94
CA ARG A 97 -11.30 -0.27 3.07
C ARG A 97 -11.81 -0.54 1.66
N ILE A 98 -11.56 -1.71 1.08
CA ILE A 98 -12.16 -2.10 -0.21
C ILE A 98 -13.68 -2.12 -0.09
N LYS A 99 -14.22 -2.73 0.96
CA LYS A 99 -15.67 -2.76 1.21
C LYS A 99 -16.24 -1.35 1.32
N ASP A 100 -15.65 -0.48 2.14
CA ASP A 100 -16.10 0.90 2.31
C ASP A 100 -16.10 1.69 0.98
N LYS A 101 -15.14 1.41 0.09
CA LYS A 101 -15.05 2.07 -1.22
C LYS A 101 -16.00 1.46 -2.26
N ALA A 102 -16.29 0.16 -2.16
CA ALA A 102 -17.21 -0.54 -3.04
C ALA A 102 -18.67 -0.08 -2.87
N GLU A 103 -19.00 0.50 -1.71
CA GLU A 103 -20.33 1.07 -1.44
C GLU A 103 -20.51 2.49 -2.02
N ARG A 104 -19.48 3.07 -2.67
CA ARG A 104 -19.54 4.40 -3.28
C ARG A 104 -20.14 4.34 -4.68
N ASN A 105 -21.04 5.28 -4.95
CA ASN A 105 -21.61 5.50 -6.29
C ASN A 105 -20.77 6.54 -7.03
N TYR A 106 -19.79 6.08 -7.81
CA TYR A 106 -19.03 6.98 -8.68
C TYR A 106 -19.85 7.38 -9.90
N SER A 107 -19.60 8.57 -10.44
CA SER A 107 -20.22 9.06 -11.68
C SER A 107 -19.63 8.42 -12.95
N VAL A 108 -18.56 7.63 -12.81
CA VAL A 108 -17.85 6.96 -13.90
C VAL A 108 -17.70 5.47 -13.61
N GLU A 109 -17.62 4.67 -14.67
CA GLU A 109 -17.36 3.23 -14.59
C GLU A 109 -15.86 2.92 -14.58
N ASN A 110 -15.50 1.64 -14.37
CA ASN A 110 -14.14 1.12 -14.48
C ASN A 110 -13.10 1.78 -13.55
N VAL A 111 -13.53 2.19 -12.35
CA VAL A 111 -12.64 2.77 -11.34
C VAL A 111 -11.60 1.76 -10.89
N HIS A 112 -10.33 2.17 -10.88
CA HIS A 112 -9.24 1.44 -10.24
C HIS A 112 -9.09 1.86 -8.79
N LEU A 113 -9.02 0.91 -7.86
CA LEU A 113 -8.79 1.21 -6.45
C LEU A 113 -7.32 1.00 -6.10
N CYS A 114 -6.67 2.01 -5.52
CA CYS A 114 -5.31 1.87 -4.96
C CYS A 114 -5.37 1.88 -3.42
N VAL A 115 -4.94 0.77 -2.81
CA VAL A 115 -4.90 0.60 -1.36
C VAL A 115 -3.47 0.73 -0.87
N LEU A 116 -3.18 1.81 -0.16
CA LEU A 116 -1.89 2.06 0.47
C LEU A 116 -1.81 1.40 1.85
N CYS A 117 -0.96 0.38 2.00
CA CYS A 117 -0.65 -0.29 3.26
C CYS A 117 0.63 0.29 3.85
N LEU A 118 0.71 0.38 5.18
CA LEU A 118 1.85 0.98 5.88
C LEU A 118 2.72 -0.04 6.63
N LEU A 119 2.23 -1.27 6.73
CA LEU A 119 2.90 -2.35 7.41
C LEU A 119 3.80 -3.10 6.43
N ASN A 120 4.99 -3.46 6.88
CA ASN A 120 5.95 -4.23 6.11
C ASN A 120 5.38 -5.61 5.74
N MET A 121 5.27 -5.89 4.45
CA MET A 121 4.83 -7.19 3.91
C MET A 121 5.96 -7.89 3.13
N PHE A 122 7.18 -7.87 3.67
CA PHE A 122 8.35 -8.49 3.04
C PHE A 122 8.12 -9.96 2.63
N ASN A 123 7.31 -10.72 3.38
CA ASN A 123 6.98 -12.10 3.06
C ASN A 123 6.34 -12.24 1.67
N TRP A 124 5.53 -11.28 1.22
CA TRP A 124 4.86 -11.29 -0.09
C TRP A 124 5.82 -11.09 -1.28
N VAL A 125 7.05 -10.65 -1.02
CA VAL A 125 8.06 -10.34 -2.04
C VAL A 125 9.38 -11.04 -1.78
N SER A 126 9.40 -12.00 -0.85
CA SER A 126 10.64 -12.66 -0.42
C SER A 126 11.32 -13.48 -1.53
N ASP A 127 10.58 -13.92 -2.55
CA ASP A 127 11.11 -14.56 -3.76
C ASP A 127 12.00 -13.62 -4.58
N GLU A 128 11.66 -12.33 -4.63
CA GLU A 128 12.47 -11.28 -5.30
C GLU A 128 13.82 -11.06 -4.59
N TYR A 129 13.93 -11.56 -3.36
CA TYR A 129 15.15 -11.59 -2.56
C TYR A 129 15.78 -12.99 -2.48
N GLY A 130 15.35 -13.93 -3.35
CA GLY A 130 15.94 -15.26 -3.48
C GLY A 130 15.40 -16.33 -2.53
N SER A 131 14.27 -16.07 -1.86
CA SER A 131 13.64 -17.07 -0.99
C SER A 131 13.10 -18.27 -1.77
N VAL A 132 13.67 -19.45 -1.53
CA VAL A 132 13.24 -20.72 -2.14
C VAL A 132 11.97 -21.30 -1.53
N SER A 133 11.56 -20.82 -0.36
CA SER A 133 10.36 -21.27 0.37
C SER A 133 9.19 -20.30 0.25
N HIS A 134 9.33 -19.21 -0.52
CA HIS A 134 8.27 -18.20 -0.70
C HIS A 134 6.92 -18.83 -1.07
N TRP A 135 6.91 -19.77 -2.02
CA TRP A 135 5.69 -20.44 -2.48
C TRP A 135 4.93 -21.18 -1.37
N MET A 136 5.61 -21.64 -0.32
CA MET A 136 4.97 -22.35 0.80
C MET A 136 4.22 -21.39 1.72
N ILE A 137 4.73 -20.16 1.86
CA ILE A 137 4.20 -19.15 2.79
C ILE A 137 3.28 -18.13 2.12
N ASP A 138 3.22 -18.13 0.78
CA ASP A 138 2.43 -17.16 0.00
C ASP A 138 0.95 -17.57 -0.21
N ILE A 139 0.59 -18.79 0.19
CA ILE A 139 -0.78 -19.33 0.04
C ILE A 139 -1.85 -18.41 0.68
N PRO A 140 -1.68 -17.87 1.91
CA PRO A 140 -2.67 -16.98 2.50
C PRO A 140 -2.91 -15.71 1.66
N ARG A 141 -1.84 -15.09 1.16
CA ARG A 141 -1.94 -13.91 0.28
C ARG A 141 -2.64 -14.26 -1.03
N GLN A 142 -2.31 -15.38 -1.66
CA GLN A 142 -2.98 -15.83 -2.89
C GLN A 142 -4.48 -16.04 -2.67
N ASN A 143 -4.85 -16.70 -1.58
CA ASN A 143 -6.26 -16.90 -1.21
C ASN A 143 -6.97 -15.56 -0.98
N PHE A 144 -6.32 -14.63 -0.28
CA PHE A 144 -6.84 -13.29 -0.06
C PHE A 144 -7.02 -12.52 -1.38
N PHE A 145 -6.06 -12.59 -2.30
CA PHE A 145 -6.13 -11.89 -3.59
C PHE A 145 -7.22 -12.47 -4.47
N ASN A 146 -7.36 -13.80 -4.50
CA ASN A 146 -8.46 -14.47 -5.20
C ASN A 146 -9.83 -14.06 -4.62
N GLU A 147 -9.94 -13.95 -3.29
CA GLU A 147 -11.17 -13.48 -2.62
C GLU A 147 -11.56 -12.08 -3.11
N ILE A 148 -10.65 -11.10 -3.06
CA ILE A 148 -10.97 -9.72 -3.46
C ILE A 148 -11.15 -9.57 -4.98
N LYS A 149 -10.41 -10.35 -5.79
CA LYS A 149 -10.56 -10.38 -7.24
C LYS A 149 -11.95 -10.86 -7.64
N ASN A 150 -12.35 -12.04 -7.14
CA ASN A 150 -13.64 -12.63 -7.46
C ASN A 150 -14.80 -11.76 -6.98
N ARG A 151 -14.63 -11.10 -5.83
CA ARG A 151 -15.71 -10.31 -5.22
C ARG A 151 -15.88 -8.93 -5.83
N TYR A 152 -14.81 -8.26 -6.23
CA TYR A 152 -14.86 -6.84 -6.61
C TYR A 152 -14.40 -6.55 -8.04
N ILE A 153 -13.54 -7.39 -8.64
CA ILE A 153 -13.08 -7.18 -10.01
C ILE A 153 -13.95 -7.96 -10.98
N GLU A 154 -14.18 -9.25 -10.72
CA GLU A 154 -15.02 -10.09 -11.60
C GLU A 154 -16.49 -9.67 -11.60
N THR A 155 -16.95 -9.03 -10.52
CA THR A 155 -18.29 -8.42 -10.40
C THR A 155 -18.35 -6.99 -10.94
N GLN A 156 -17.25 -6.48 -11.52
CA GLN A 156 -17.14 -5.15 -12.14
C GLN A 156 -17.39 -3.97 -11.18
N ILE A 157 -17.20 -4.16 -9.87
CA ILE A 157 -17.23 -3.04 -8.91
C ILE A 157 -16.02 -2.12 -9.10
N PHE A 158 -14.85 -2.71 -9.31
CA PHE A 158 -13.63 -2.02 -9.72
C PHE A 158 -13.05 -2.68 -10.97
N ASN A 159 -12.40 -1.91 -11.84
CA ASN A 159 -11.70 -2.48 -13.00
C ASN A 159 -10.43 -3.24 -12.55
N ASN A 160 -9.75 -2.72 -11.54
CA ASN A 160 -8.65 -3.41 -10.86
C ASN A 160 -8.47 -2.88 -9.44
N ILE A 161 -7.75 -3.63 -8.62
CA ILE A 161 -7.28 -3.23 -7.30
C ILE A 161 -5.75 -3.31 -7.30
N PHE A 162 -5.10 -2.22 -6.92
CA PHE A 162 -3.66 -2.17 -6.68
C PHE A 162 -3.39 -2.11 -5.18
N ILE A 163 -2.57 -3.04 -4.67
CA ILE A 163 -2.12 -3.03 -3.28
C ILE A 163 -0.70 -2.48 -3.23
N ILE A 164 -0.50 -1.37 -2.51
CA ILE A 164 0.79 -0.71 -2.35
C ILE A 164 1.28 -0.98 -0.92
N PHE A 165 2.51 -1.44 -0.74
CA PHE A 165 3.06 -1.70 0.60
C PHE A 165 4.57 -1.51 0.65
N PRO A 166 5.14 -1.18 1.82
CA PRO A 166 6.58 -1.12 1.99
C PRO A 166 7.15 -2.53 2.26
N ASP A 167 8.41 -2.73 1.86
CA ASP A 167 9.24 -3.80 2.41
C ASP A 167 10.25 -3.24 3.44
N MET A 168 11.07 -4.13 4.01
CA MET A 168 12.14 -3.78 4.96
C MET A 168 13.43 -3.31 4.28
N CYS A 169 13.47 -3.20 2.95
CA CYS A 169 14.66 -2.85 2.18
C CYS A 169 14.56 -1.44 1.56
N GLY A 170 13.61 -0.62 2.01
CA GLY A 170 13.41 0.72 1.48
C GLY A 170 12.67 0.77 0.15
N LYS A 171 12.03 -0.33 -0.28
CA LYS A 171 11.21 -0.35 -1.49
C LYS A 171 9.74 -0.32 -1.14
N TRP A 172 8.98 0.30 -2.02
CA TRP A 172 7.54 0.20 -2.07
C TRP A 172 7.17 -0.74 -3.21
N TRP A 173 6.26 -1.66 -2.97
CA TRP A 173 5.78 -2.61 -3.96
C TRP A 173 4.38 -2.25 -4.36
N VAL A 174 4.09 -2.37 -5.65
CA VAL A 174 2.73 -2.33 -6.19
C VAL A 174 2.39 -3.71 -6.70
N PHE A 175 1.36 -4.31 -6.12
CA PHE A 175 0.75 -5.53 -6.62
C PHE A 175 -0.51 -5.20 -7.40
N ASP A 176 -0.55 -5.67 -8.64
CA ASP A 176 -1.74 -5.74 -9.47
C ASP A 176 -2.51 -7.02 -9.11
N VAL A 177 -3.69 -6.88 -8.50
CA VAL A 177 -4.50 -8.02 -8.07
C VAL A 177 -5.08 -8.79 -9.25
N LEU A 178 -5.43 -8.11 -10.34
CA LEU A 178 -6.02 -8.74 -11.53
C LEU A 178 -5.02 -9.70 -12.19
N THR A 179 -3.79 -9.25 -12.38
CA THR A 179 -2.74 -10.02 -13.09
C THR A 179 -1.80 -10.79 -12.17
N ASN A 180 -1.85 -10.52 -10.85
CA ASN A 180 -0.90 -10.99 -9.85
C ASN A 180 0.56 -10.55 -10.15
N TYR A 181 0.73 -9.52 -10.98
CA TYR A 181 2.03 -8.91 -11.25
C TYR A 181 2.43 -7.99 -10.09
N LYS A 182 3.73 -7.92 -9.82
CA LYS A 182 4.30 -7.03 -8.80
C LYS A 182 5.48 -6.25 -9.35
N LYS A 183 5.60 -5.00 -8.92
CA LYS A 183 6.72 -4.13 -9.31
C LYS A 183 7.24 -3.37 -8.10
N ALA A 184 8.56 -3.38 -7.93
CA ALA A 184 9.24 -2.59 -6.92
C ALA A 184 9.45 -1.15 -7.39
N VAL A 185 9.34 -0.24 -6.44
CA VAL A 185 9.52 1.20 -6.59
C VAL A 185 10.45 1.66 -5.47
N SER A 186 11.64 2.10 -5.83
CA SER A 186 12.59 2.65 -4.86
C SER A 186 12.46 4.16 -4.80
N LEU A 187 12.49 4.70 -3.58
CA LEU A 187 12.72 6.12 -3.38
C LEU A 187 14.19 6.43 -3.67
N THR A 188 14.45 7.64 -4.15
CA THR A 188 15.83 8.11 -4.29
C THR A 188 16.43 8.43 -2.91
N VAL A 189 17.76 8.38 -2.81
CA VAL A 189 18.50 8.78 -1.61
C VAL A 189 18.11 10.20 -1.17
N GLU A 190 17.92 11.10 -2.13
CA GLU A 190 17.57 12.49 -1.89
C GLU A 190 16.14 12.63 -1.31
N GLU A 191 15.18 11.82 -1.79
CA GLU A 191 13.82 11.76 -1.24
C GLU A 191 13.77 11.22 0.19
N ILE A 192 14.63 10.25 0.50
CA ILE A 192 14.77 9.69 1.86
C ILE A 192 15.41 10.73 2.78
N LYS A 193 16.54 11.33 2.39
CA LYS A 193 17.25 12.35 3.17
C LYS A 193 16.41 13.61 3.40
N SER A 194 15.64 14.03 2.40
CA SER A 194 14.72 15.17 2.53
C SER A 194 13.47 14.88 3.35
N GLN A 195 13.22 13.61 3.72
CA GLN A 195 12.06 13.20 4.52
C GLN A 195 10.73 13.65 3.90
N ARG A 196 10.68 13.71 2.57
CA ARG A 196 9.49 14.14 1.82
C ARG A 196 8.44 13.03 1.73
N PHE A 197 8.89 11.78 1.67
CA PHE A 197 8.04 10.61 1.48
C PHE A 197 8.28 9.57 2.58
N PRO A 198 7.29 8.72 2.89
CA PRO A 198 7.44 7.69 3.89
C PRO A 198 8.42 6.61 3.43
N PHE A 199 9.17 6.05 4.37
CA PHE A 199 10.07 4.94 4.12
C PHE A 199 10.09 3.97 5.29
N VAL A 200 10.43 2.72 4.99
CA VAL A 200 10.60 1.64 5.96
C VAL A 200 11.87 0.88 5.59
N PHE A 201 12.72 0.65 6.58
CA PHE A 201 13.97 -0.06 6.44
C PHE A 201 14.21 -0.94 7.66
N GLU A 202 14.89 -2.06 7.47
CA GLU A 202 15.68 -2.67 8.53
C GLU A 202 16.88 -1.75 8.85
N LYS A 203 17.19 -1.61 10.13
CA LYS A 203 18.12 -0.59 10.62
C LYS A 203 19.52 -0.72 10.03
N GLN A 204 20.06 -1.93 9.91
CA GLN A 204 21.39 -2.14 9.34
C GLN A 204 21.41 -1.72 7.86
N ILE A 205 20.39 -2.11 7.10
CA ILE A 205 20.22 -1.65 5.71
C ILE A 205 20.13 -0.11 5.65
N TYR A 206 19.36 0.53 6.53
CA TYR A 206 19.26 1.99 6.57
C TYR A 206 20.61 2.66 6.84
N GLU A 207 21.35 2.18 7.84
CA GLU A 207 22.67 2.71 8.21
C GLU A 207 23.68 2.55 7.07
N GLU A 208 23.63 1.46 6.31
CA GLU A 208 24.45 1.28 5.11
C GLU A 208 24.02 2.20 3.97
N TYR A 209 22.71 2.33 3.75
CA TYR A 209 22.14 3.16 2.69
C TYR A 209 22.50 4.64 2.87
N MET A 210 22.59 5.11 4.12
CA MET A 210 22.92 6.50 4.44
C MET A 210 24.42 6.84 4.40
N LYS A 211 25.31 5.86 4.21
CA LYS A 211 26.76 6.10 4.02
C LYS A 211 27.10 6.67 2.64
N TYR A 212 26.18 6.57 1.68
CA TYR A 212 26.30 7.06 0.31
C TYR A 212 25.41 8.28 0.07
#